data_AF-A0A661VCR1-F1
#
_entry.id   AF-A0A661VCR1-F1
#
_cell.length_a   1.000
_cell.length_b   1.000
_cell.length_c   1.000
_cell.angle_alpha   90.00
_cell.angle_beta   90.00
_cell.angle_gamma   90.00
#
_symmetry.space_group_name_H-M   'P 1'
#
loop_
_entity.id
_entity.type
_entity.pdbx_description
1 polymer ?
#
loop_
_entity_poly.entity_id
_entity_poly.type
_entity_poly.pdbx_seq_one_letter_code
_entity_poly.pdbx_strand_id
1 'polypeptide(L)'
;LIRKQRAGVQTKASKVGGYLGMINAGRASARPDFYTMLELATIGGAKTLGVDGEVGSLEVGKKADVITFDLMNPYITPTRDPITSVFLYGTPGDIDNVIVDGRFLKKDKVMTTINMAEALVAAQGTCDEIIDKFFQEHPDQEKLWKAKANQ
;
A
#
# COMPACT_ATOMS: atom_id res chain seq x y z
N LEU A 1 2.23 -11.66 44.18
CA LEU A 1 1.93 -10.22 43.98
C LEU A 1 1.98 -9.99 42.47
N ILE A 2 0.92 -9.80 41.68
CA ILE A 2 -0.30 -9.00 41.84
C ILE A 2 -1.43 -9.81 41.19
N ARG A 3 -2.33 -10.36 42.01
CA ARG A 3 -3.66 -10.85 41.63
C ARG A 3 -4.65 -9.84 42.22
N LYS A 4 -5.74 -9.57 41.48
CA LYS A 4 -6.87 -8.67 41.80
C LYS A 4 -6.65 -7.18 41.54
N GLN A 5 -6.90 -6.76 40.30
CA GLN A 5 -7.53 -5.46 39.97
C GLN A 5 -7.99 -5.46 38.51
N ARG A 6 -9.01 -6.27 38.19
CA ARG A 6 -9.80 -6.13 36.93
C ARG A 6 -11.24 -6.52 37.19
N ALA A 7 -11.88 -5.80 38.12
CA ALA A 7 -13.33 -5.70 38.21
C ALA A 7 -13.62 -4.20 38.28
N GLY A 8 -14.21 -3.64 37.23
CA GLY A 8 -14.65 -2.25 37.22
C GLY A 8 -13.84 -1.30 36.34
N VAL A 9 -13.56 -1.64 35.08
CA VAL A 9 -13.43 -0.67 33.98
C VAL A 9 -13.96 -1.36 32.71
N GLN A 10 -15.26 -1.65 32.69
CA GLN A 10 -16.00 -1.86 31.45
C GLN A 10 -16.27 -0.47 30.84
N THR A 11 -15.22 0.16 30.36
CA THR A 11 -15.31 1.48 29.74
C THR A 11 -14.73 1.38 28.35
N LYS A 12 -15.64 1.13 27.38
CA LYS A 12 -15.53 1.42 25.94
C LYS A 12 -14.10 1.66 25.44
N ALA A 13 -13.28 0.60 25.44
CA ALA A 13 -11.94 0.66 24.89
C ALA A 13 -12.01 0.37 23.38
N SER A 14 -11.87 1.45 22.62
CA SER A 14 -11.32 1.51 21.26
C SER A 14 -12.04 0.75 20.14
N LYS A 15 -13.01 1.44 19.54
CA LYS A 15 -13.31 1.42 18.09
C LYS A 15 -12.16 2.00 17.22
N VAL A 16 -10.99 2.24 17.80
CA VAL A 16 -9.83 2.84 17.13
C VAL A 16 -9.07 1.71 16.45
N GLY A 17 -8.81 1.85 15.16
CA GLY A 17 -8.14 0.86 14.30
C GLY A 17 -6.70 0.57 14.69
N GLY A 18 -6.49 -0.03 15.86
CA GLY A 18 -5.24 -0.57 16.33
C GLY A 18 -5.16 -2.09 16.12
N TYR A 19 -3.94 -2.60 16.02
CA TYR A 19 -3.61 -4.00 15.73
C TYR A 19 -4.38 -5.04 16.57
N LEU A 20 -4.69 -4.72 17.83
CA LEU A 20 -5.40 -5.64 18.74
C LEU A 20 -6.86 -5.92 18.31
N GLY A 21 -7.48 -5.00 17.57
CA GLY A 21 -8.82 -5.19 17.00
C GLY A 21 -8.85 -6.19 15.83
N MET A 22 -7.70 -6.48 15.21
CA MET A 22 -7.61 -7.44 14.10
C MET A 22 -7.68 -8.90 14.57
N ILE A 23 -7.25 -9.18 15.80
CA ILE A 23 -7.17 -10.54 16.35
C ILE A 23 -8.55 -11.06 16.81
N ASN A 24 -9.56 -10.20 16.97
CA ASN A 24 -10.76 -10.54 17.75
C ASN A 24 -12.12 -10.26 17.07
N ALA A 25 -12.19 -10.14 15.74
CA ALA A 25 -13.43 -9.78 15.05
C ALA A 25 -14.36 -10.98 14.77
N GLY A 26 -15.55 -10.98 15.38
CA GLY A 26 -16.62 -11.94 15.15
C GLY A 26 -17.26 -11.86 13.76
N ARG A 27 -17.84 -13.01 13.36
CA ARG A 27 -18.24 -13.47 12.01
C ARG A 27 -19.18 -12.62 11.12
N ALA A 28 -19.52 -11.36 11.46
CA ALA A 28 -20.39 -10.52 10.61
C ALA A 28 -19.80 -9.15 10.20
N SER A 29 -18.66 -8.76 10.80
CA SER A 29 -17.85 -7.60 10.41
C SER A 29 -16.38 -8.02 10.24
N ALA A 30 -16.17 -9.29 9.93
CA ALA A 30 -14.85 -9.88 9.82
C ALA A 30 -14.14 -9.28 8.60
N ARG A 31 -13.14 -8.43 8.86
CA ARG A 31 -12.20 -8.02 7.82
C ARG A 31 -11.53 -9.28 7.27
N PRO A 32 -11.27 -9.36 5.95
CA PRO A 32 -10.56 -10.49 5.40
C PRO A 32 -9.22 -10.66 6.11
N ASP A 33 -8.80 -11.91 6.34
CA ASP A 33 -7.43 -12.16 6.78
C ASP A 33 -6.43 -11.78 5.67
N PHE A 34 -5.14 -11.69 6.02
CA PHE A 34 -4.12 -11.22 5.08
C PHE A 34 -3.92 -12.14 3.87
N TYR A 35 -4.25 -13.43 4.00
CA TYR A 35 -4.20 -14.38 2.88
C TYR A 35 -5.35 -14.13 1.90
N THR A 36 -6.55 -13.88 2.43
CA THR A 36 -7.70 -13.44 1.64
C THR A 36 -7.43 -12.10 0.97
N MET A 37 -6.76 -11.16 1.66
CA MET A 37 -6.33 -9.90 1.05
C MET A 37 -5.32 -10.12 -0.08
N LEU A 38 -4.36 -11.04 0.08
CA LEU A 38 -3.42 -11.42 -0.98
C LEU A 38 -4.14 -12.02 -2.19
N GLU A 39 -5.11 -12.91 -1.97
CA GLU A 39 -5.94 -13.48 -3.03
C GLU A 39 -6.69 -12.38 -3.79
N LEU A 40 -7.36 -11.48 -3.06
CA LEU A 40 -8.10 -10.36 -3.65
C LEU A 40 -7.17 -9.41 -4.44
N ALA A 41 -5.97 -9.14 -3.93
CA ALA A 41 -4.98 -8.28 -4.60
C ALA A 41 -4.33 -8.92 -5.84
N THR A 42 -4.45 -10.24 -6.02
CA THR A 42 -3.82 -10.99 -7.11
C THR A 42 -4.88 -11.65 -8.00
N ILE A 43 -5.17 -12.94 -7.77
CA ILE A 43 -6.11 -13.71 -8.59
C ILE A 43 -7.54 -13.15 -8.54
N GLY A 44 -7.96 -12.53 -7.44
CA GLY A 44 -9.26 -11.85 -7.34
C GLY A 44 -9.37 -10.67 -8.31
N GLY A 45 -8.30 -9.87 -8.42
CA GLY A 45 -8.20 -8.81 -9.43
C GLY A 45 -8.21 -9.37 -10.85
N ALA A 46 -7.42 -10.42 -11.11
CA ALA A 46 -7.36 -11.07 -12.42
C ALA A 46 -8.72 -11.62 -12.86
N LYS A 47 -9.46 -12.28 -11.96
CA LYS A 47 -10.83 -12.77 -12.20
C LYS A 47 -11.79 -11.63 -12.52
N THR A 48 -11.68 -10.51 -11.80
CA THR A 48 -12.53 -9.33 -12.02
C THR A 48 -12.31 -8.74 -13.42
N LEU A 49 -11.09 -8.81 -13.92
CA LEU A 49 -10.71 -8.35 -15.27
C LEU A 49 -10.90 -9.43 -16.35
N GLY A 50 -11.25 -10.67 -15.99
CA GLY A 50 -11.41 -11.78 -16.94
C GLY A 50 -10.10 -12.30 -17.54
N VAL A 51 -8.97 -12.11 -16.85
CA VAL A 51 -7.61 -12.50 -17.30
C VAL A 51 -6.94 -13.51 -16.35
N ASP A 52 -7.72 -14.17 -15.49
CA ASP A 52 -7.23 -15.15 -14.51
C ASP A 52 -6.66 -16.42 -15.14
N GLY A 53 -6.97 -16.69 -16.41
CA GLY A 53 -6.31 -17.72 -17.20
C GLY A 53 -4.85 -17.38 -17.56
N GLU A 54 -4.46 -16.11 -17.50
CA GLU A 54 -3.14 -15.62 -17.93
C GLU A 54 -2.28 -15.13 -16.76
N VAL A 55 -2.86 -14.53 -15.72
CA VAL A 55 -2.14 -13.89 -14.61
C VAL A 55 -2.84 -14.11 -13.25
N GLY A 56 -2.23 -13.61 -12.18
CA GLY A 56 -2.83 -13.57 -10.84
C GLY A 56 -2.50 -14.77 -9.94
N SER A 57 -1.89 -15.83 -10.47
CA SER A 57 -1.33 -16.93 -9.67
C SER A 57 -0.04 -17.49 -10.29
N LEU A 58 0.78 -18.12 -9.46
CA LEU A 58 2.04 -18.76 -9.90
C LEU A 58 1.76 -20.19 -10.37
N GLU A 59 1.35 -20.33 -11.62
CA GLU A 59 1.01 -21.61 -12.26
C GLU A 59 1.74 -21.74 -13.60
N VAL A 60 2.13 -22.96 -13.96
CA VAL A 60 2.76 -23.23 -15.26
C VAL A 60 1.77 -22.90 -16.38
N GLY A 61 2.26 -22.17 -17.40
CA GLY A 61 1.45 -21.73 -18.55
C GLY A 61 0.91 -20.30 -18.43
N LYS A 62 0.91 -19.71 -17.22
CA LYS A 62 0.60 -18.29 -17.01
C LYS A 62 1.80 -17.39 -17.30
N LYS A 63 1.53 -16.11 -17.56
CA LYS A 63 2.54 -15.07 -17.72
C LYS A 63 3.30 -14.87 -16.41
N ALA A 64 4.58 -14.53 -16.52
CA ALA A 64 5.45 -14.30 -15.37
C ALA A 64 5.26 -12.86 -14.84
N ASP A 65 4.14 -12.65 -14.14
CA ASP A 65 3.81 -11.42 -13.44
C ASP A 65 4.07 -11.61 -11.94
N VAL A 66 5.27 -11.20 -11.50
CA VAL A 66 5.83 -11.57 -10.19
C VAL A 66 6.47 -10.36 -9.52
N ILE A 67 6.26 -10.23 -8.21
CA ILE A 67 7.00 -9.29 -7.37
C ILE A 67 7.77 -10.07 -6.29
N THR A 68 8.94 -9.56 -5.90
CA THR A 68 9.71 -10.10 -4.78
C THR A 68 9.93 -9.03 -3.72
N PHE A 69 9.91 -9.42 -2.45
CA PHE A 69 10.09 -8.52 -1.31
C PHE A 69 11.40 -8.80 -0.57
N ASP A 70 12.08 -7.73 -0.17
CA ASP A 70 13.17 -7.76 0.80
C ASP A 70 12.59 -7.82 2.20
N LEU A 71 12.60 -9.01 2.80
CA LEU A 71 12.14 -9.21 4.17
C LEU A 71 13.22 -8.89 5.21
N MET A 72 14.47 -8.76 4.80
CA MET A 72 15.64 -8.56 5.66
C MET A 72 15.91 -7.08 5.92
N ASN A 73 14.87 -6.36 6.34
CA ASN A 73 14.97 -4.94 6.68
C ASN A 73 14.43 -4.66 8.11
N PRO A 74 14.81 -3.53 8.74
CA PRO A 74 14.43 -3.22 10.12
C PRO A 74 12.93 -3.02 10.37
N TYR A 75 12.14 -2.78 9.32
CA TYR A 75 10.70 -2.54 9.43
C TYR A 75 9.89 -3.84 9.35
N ILE A 76 10.41 -4.88 8.69
CA ILE A 76 9.75 -6.18 8.51
C ILE A 76 10.30 -7.25 9.46
N THR A 77 11.60 -7.24 9.75
CA THR A 77 12.27 -8.25 10.58
C THR A 77 12.34 -7.79 12.05
N PRO A 78 12.01 -8.67 13.04
CA PRO A 78 11.70 -10.09 12.90
C PRO A 78 10.27 -10.37 12.43
N THR A 79 10.11 -11.38 11.56
CA THR A 79 8.80 -11.88 11.11
C THR A 79 8.64 -13.38 11.38
N ARG A 80 7.44 -13.79 11.78
CA ARG A 80 7.02 -15.21 11.85
C ARG A 80 6.11 -15.62 10.69
N ASP A 81 5.46 -14.65 10.06
CA ASP A 81 4.60 -14.83 8.90
C ASP A 81 4.84 -13.64 7.97
N PRO A 82 5.59 -13.85 6.87
CA PRO A 82 6.01 -12.76 6.00
C PRO A 82 4.81 -12.08 5.30
N ILE A 83 3.71 -12.81 5.04
CA ILE A 83 2.52 -12.22 4.42
C ILE A 83 1.90 -11.21 5.37
N THR A 84 1.65 -11.61 6.62
CA THR A 84 1.14 -10.69 7.65
C THR A 84 2.07 -9.49 7.83
N SER A 85 3.38 -9.70 7.90
CA SER A 85 4.34 -8.61 8.08
C SER A 85 4.37 -7.64 6.89
N VAL A 86 4.33 -8.13 5.65
CA VAL A 86 4.32 -7.27 4.45
C VAL A 86 3.03 -6.45 4.39
N PHE A 87 1.87 -7.05 4.67
CA PHE A 87 0.60 -6.30 4.65
C PHE A 87 0.51 -5.23 5.74
N LEU A 88 1.15 -5.44 6.89
CA LEU A 88 1.09 -4.53 8.01
C LEU A 88 2.16 -3.43 7.97
N TYR A 89 3.37 -3.77 7.50
CA TYR A 89 4.55 -2.92 7.64
C TYR A 89 5.28 -2.66 6.33
N GLY A 90 4.98 -3.43 5.29
CA GLY A 90 5.66 -3.33 4.01
C GLY A 90 5.33 -2.03 3.28
N THR A 91 6.32 -1.53 2.55
CA THR A 91 6.23 -0.35 1.71
C THR A 91 6.65 -0.69 0.27
N PRO A 92 6.33 0.14 -0.73
CA PRO A 92 6.83 -0.05 -2.10
C PRO A 92 8.37 -0.05 -2.19
N GLY A 93 9.06 0.55 -1.22
CA GLY A 93 10.52 0.53 -1.11
C GLY A 93 11.11 -0.84 -0.78
N ASP A 94 10.32 -1.71 -0.16
CA ASP A 94 10.72 -3.07 0.23
C ASP A 94 10.59 -4.09 -0.91
N ILE A 95 9.98 -3.70 -2.04
CA ILE A 95 9.91 -4.54 -3.24
C ILE A 95 11.28 -4.52 -3.93
N ASP A 96 11.91 -5.68 -4.11
CA ASP A 96 13.19 -5.80 -4.82
C ASP A 96 12.99 -5.79 -6.33
N ASN A 97 12.11 -6.68 -6.81
CA ASN A 97 11.91 -6.92 -8.23
C ASN A 97 10.43 -6.83 -8.58
N VAL A 98 10.14 -6.28 -9.76
CA VAL A 98 8.84 -6.32 -10.42
C VAL A 98 9.06 -6.85 -11.83
N ILE A 99 8.45 -8.00 -12.11
CA ILE A 99 8.55 -8.71 -13.37
C ILE A 99 7.14 -8.74 -13.98
N VAL A 100 7.02 -8.34 -15.23
CA VAL A 100 5.76 -8.38 -15.99
C VAL A 100 6.04 -9.07 -17.31
N ASP A 101 5.32 -10.16 -17.57
CA ASP A 101 5.51 -11.02 -18.74
C ASP A 101 6.99 -11.42 -18.92
N GLY A 102 7.65 -11.77 -17.81
CA GLY A 102 9.06 -12.18 -17.78
C GLY A 102 10.08 -11.05 -17.94
N ARG A 103 9.64 -9.78 -18.05
CA ARG A 103 10.54 -8.62 -18.18
C ARG A 103 10.60 -7.85 -16.86
N PHE A 104 11.81 -7.52 -16.41
CA PHE A 104 11.99 -6.66 -15.24
C PHE A 104 11.57 -5.22 -15.56
N LEU A 105 10.63 -4.69 -14.79
CA LEU A 105 10.29 -3.26 -14.72
C LEU A 105 10.99 -2.55 -13.54
N LYS A 106 11.30 -3.33 -12.50
CA LYS A 106 12.15 -2.95 -11.36
C LYS A 106 13.06 -4.14 -11.06
N LYS A 107 14.36 -3.91 -10.91
CA LYS A 107 15.34 -4.92 -10.59
C LYS A 107 16.28 -4.39 -9.50
N ASP A 108 16.52 -5.20 -8.47
CA ASP A 108 17.41 -4.84 -7.35
C ASP A 108 17.08 -3.45 -6.76
N LYS A 109 15.79 -3.20 -6.53
CA LYS A 109 15.20 -1.93 -6.06
C LYS A 109 15.27 -0.74 -7.03
N VAL A 110 15.80 -0.92 -8.24
CA VAL A 110 15.95 0.15 -9.25
C VAL A 110 14.98 -0.04 -10.42
N MET A 111 14.32 1.05 -10.84
CA MET A 111 13.44 1.04 -12.02
C MET A 111 14.26 0.86 -13.31
N THR A 112 13.83 -0.03 -14.20
CA THR A 112 14.56 -0.38 -15.43
C THR A 112 13.96 0.27 -16.68
N THR A 113 12.72 0.75 -16.60
CA THR A 113 11.92 1.21 -17.75
C THR A 113 11.54 2.68 -17.70
N ILE A 114 11.79 3.35 -16.57
CA ILE A 114 11.44 4.75 -16.34
C ILE A 114 12.69 5.48 -15.84
N ASN A 115 13.00 6.64 -16.45
CA ASN A 115 13.93 7.58 -15.85
C ASN A 115 13.21 8.32 -14.72
N MET A 116 13.52 7.94 -13.48
CA MET A 116 12.84 8.49 -12.31
C MET A 116 13.06 10.00 -12.14
N ALA A 117 14.22 10.53 -12.50
CA ALA A 117 14.49 11.96 -12.37
C ALA A 117 13.62 12.77 -13.34
N GLU A 118 13.56 12.34 -14.61
CA GLU A 118 12.70 12.97 -15.61
C GLU A 118 11.21 12.85 -15.26
N ALA A 119 10.77 11.67 -14.80
CA ALA A 119 9.39 11.45 -14.40
C ALA A 119 8.95 12.36 -13.24
N LEU A 120 9.83 12.57 -12.24
CA LEU A 120 9.54 13.46 -11.11
C LEU A 120 9.45 14.93 -11.54
N VAL A 121 10.35 15.38 -12.42
CA VAL A 121 10.30 16.75 -12.96
C VAL A 121 9.02 16.97 -13.77
N ALA A 122 8.66 16.01 -14.63
CA ALA A 122 7.44 16.08 -15.43
C ALA A 122 6.18 16.09 -14.54
N ALA A 123 6.15 15.28 -13.47
CA ALA A 123 5.06 15.26 -12.51
C ALA A 123 4.91 16.61 -11.79
N GLN A 124 6.02 17.23 -11.36
CA GLN A 124 5.98 18.55 -10.74
C GLN A 124 5.45 19.61 -11.72
N GLY A 125 5.92 19.62 -12.96
CA GLY A 125 5.43 20.56 -13.97
C GLY A 125 3.92 20.42 -14.22
N THR A 126 3.40 19.19 -14.24
CA THR A 126 1.95 18.95 -14.36
C THR A 126 1.18 19.49 -13.14
N CYS A 127 1.71 19.32 -11.93
CA CYS A 127 1.11 19.89 -10.72
C CYS A 127 1.06 21.42 -10.78
N ASP A 128 2.14 22.05 -11.22
CA ASP A 128 2.24 23.51 -11.34
C ASP A 128 1.20 24.02 -12.36
N GLU A 129 1.07 23.37 -13.52
CA GLU A 129 0.05 23.70 -14.53
C GLU A 129 -1.38 23.59 -13.99
N ILE A 130 -1.68 22.54 -13.22
CA ILE A 130 -3.00 22.35 -12.60
C ILE A 130 -3.29 23.47 -11.59
N ILE A 131 -2.29 23.82 -10.77
CA ILE A 131 -2.41 24.88 -9.75
C ILE A 131 -2.59 26.25 -10.42
N ASP A 132 -1.80 26.55 -11.45
CA ASP A 132 -1.90 27.80 -12.19
C ASP A 132 -3.26 27.94 -12.85
N LYS A 133 -3.77 26.88 -13.47
CA LYS A 133 -5.12 26.87 -14.04
C LYS A 133 -6.19 27.12 -12.97
N PHE A 134 -6.07 26.47 -11.81
CA PHE A 134 -6.99 26.69 -10.69
C PHE A 134 -7.01 28.16 -10.25
N PHE A 135 -5.85 28.81 -10.12
CA PHE A 135 -5.79 30.22 -9.72
C PHE A 135 -6.23 31.20 -10.80
N GLN A 136 -6.03 30.88 -12.08
CA GLN A 136 -6.60 31.65 -13.19
C GLN A 136 -8.14 31.65 -13.16
N GLU A 137 -8.74 30.50 -12.83
CA GLU A 137 -10.20 30.36 -12.70
C GLU A 137 -10.73 30.96 -11.37
N HIS A 138 -9.87 31.05 -10.34
CA HIS A 138 -10.23 31.53 -9.00
C HIS A 138 -9.22 32.55 -8.41
N PRO A 139 -9.15 33.78 -8.93
CA PRO A 139 -8.13 34.77 -8.51
C PRO A 139 -8.22 35.17 -7.02
N ASP A 140 -9.40 35.14 -6.44
CA ASP A 140 -9.65 35.41 -5.03
C ASP A 140 -9.03 34.34 -4.11
N GLN A 141 -8.99 33.08 -4.54
CA GLN A 141 -8.29 32.01 -3.82
C GLN A 141 -6.77 32.21 -3.84
N GLU A 142 -6.22 32.67 -4.97
CA GLU A 142 -4.79 32.96 -5.09
C GLU A 142 -4.35 34.05 -4.11
N LYS A 143 -5.15 35.12 -3.98
CA LYS A 143 -4.90 36.20 -3.01
C LYS A 143 -4.91 35.68 -1.57
N LEU A 144 -5.88 34.84 -1.21
CA LEU A 144 -5.98 34.23 0.11
C LEU A 144 -4.81 33.29 0.41
N TRP A 145 -4.39 32.50 -0.58
CA TRP A 145 -3.26 31.57 -0.46
C TRP A 145 -1.95 32.33 -0.20
N LYS A 146 -1.65 33.35 -1.01
CA LYS A 146 -0.44 34.18 -0.86
C LYS A 146 -0.42 34.94 0.47
N ALA A 147 -1.58 35.38 0.97
CA ALA A 147 -1.67 36.05 2.26
C ALA A 147 -1.34 35.13 3.45
N LYS A 148 -1.69 33.84 3.37
CA LYS A 148 -1.36 32.84 4.40
C LYS A 148 0.09 32.37 4.34
N ALA A 149 0.69 32.31 3.16
CA ALA A 149 2.08 31.86 3.01
C ALA A 149 3.12 32.84 3.58
N ASN A 150 2.74 34.11 3.77
CA ASN A 150 3.59 35.17 4.32
C ASN A 150 3.35 35.45 5.82
N GLN A 151 2.61 34.59 6.53
CA GLN A 151 2.44 34.59 7.99
C GLN A 151 3.23 33.46 8.62
#